data_AF-A8M9S8-F1
#
_entry.id   AF-A8M9S8-F1
#
_cell.length_a   1.000
_cell.length_b   1.000
_cell.length_c   1.000
_cell.angle_alpha   90.00
_cell.angle_beta   90.00
_cell.angle_gamma   90.00
#
_symmetry.space_group_name_H-M   'P 1'
#
loop_
_entity.id
_entity.type
_entity.pdbx_description
1 polymer ?
#
loop_
_entity_poly.entity_id
_entity_poly.type
_entity_poly.pdbx_seq_one_letter_code
_entity_poly.pdbx_strand_id
1 'polypeptide(L)'
;MPKPTEAPLDLQVGMEYYITDCGGVGGRLRSSYEDFIVEEVLIDGMVISLKAPVNIKPKPGPYTWIIIEKRGIDTISLVVTLSRRLGVKLSDVSYGGLKDTKAVATQVISIKGITPMQLEGLDLGPRVRVVASFSMDKPFTPSEIWGNQFTIVIRGITGDESVFNCVIEQVMERGLPSYYGYQRFGLRRPNSHIIGKLIIMGDFEKAVEELVAKPYPYEDDTIRKARELAGMGEYSKALELLPRSIRYLPERLVLKQLLMDPGNYMNALSKLPVNLLKLYVEAYQSYLFNKALSARIGRGISINRAVDGDLIVLLDEHGLPTGNVIKAEGSMVDKVNSIISKGRATVVGHLVGYRSRFNNGVQGEIELSVLKAEGIEPSDFKVSGMPKLATGGGVRWLSIKPIIHSISVNGSNAKLIFKLPKGNYATTLLREFIKPNRPELDF
;
A
#
# COMPACT_ATOMS: atom_id res chain seq x y z
N MET A 1 -0.18 13.73 -24.06
CA MET A 1 -1.46 13.38 -23.41
C MET A 1 -1.27 12.13 -22.57
N PRO A 2 -1.95 11.92 -21.42
CA PRO A 2 -1.79 10.71 -20.62
C PRO A 2 -2.00 9.43 -21.44
N LYS A 3 -1.20 8.39 -21.17
CA LYS A 3 -1.20 7.14 -21.95
C LYS A 3 -2.04 6.07 -21.23
N PRO A 4 -3.01 5.41 -21.91
CA PRO A 4 -3.71 4.28 -21.31
C PRO A 4 -2.76 3.08 -21.11
N THR A 5 -3.05 2.25 -20.12
CA THR A 5 -2.34 0.98 -19.93
C THR A 5 -2.91 -0.13 -20.80
N GLU A 6 -2.03 -1.04 -21.22
CA GLU A 6 -2.40 -2.29 -21.88
C GLU A 6 -2.25 -3.50 -20.94
N ALA A 7 -1.70 -3.30 -19.73
CA ALA A 7 -1.47 -4.38 -18.78
C ALA A 7 -2.79 -4.84 -18.14
N PRO A 8 -3.17 -6.13 -18.27
CA PRO A 8 -4.43 -6.63 -17.71
C PRO A 8 -4.55 -6.42 -16.20
N LEU A 9 -3.45 -6.59 -15.46
CA LEU A 9 -3.43 -6.41 -14.01
C LEU A 9 -3.66 -4.94 -13.61
N ASP A 10 -3.16 -3.97 -14.39
CA ASP A 10 -3.43 -2.55 -14.14
C ASP A 10 -4.92 -2.25 -14.23
N LEU A 11 -5.56 -2.74 -15.29
CA LEU A 11 -7.01 -2.58 -15.51
C LEU A 11 -7.79 -3.25 -14.37
N GLN A 12 -7.38 -4.44 -13.94
CA GLN A 12 -8.01 -5.17 -12.84
C GLN A 12 -7.96 -4.40 -11.52
N VAL A 13 -6.93 -3.59 -11.29
CA VAL A 13 -6.77 -2.82 -10.04
C VAL A 13 -7.06 -1.32 -10.20
N GLY A 14 -7.62 -0.93 -11.34
CA GLY A 14 -8.08 0.44 -11.62
C GLY A 14 -6.95 1.46 -11.91
N MET A 15 -5.74 1.03 -12.23
CA MET A 15 -4.61 1.89 -12.63
C MET A 15 -4.57 2.07 -14.16
N GLU A 16 -5.61 2.63 -14.75
CA GLU A 16 -5.88 2.54 -16.19
C GLU A 16 -5.03 3.48 -17.04
N TYR A 17 -4.40 4.49 -16.43
CA TYR A 17 -3.57 5.47 -17.13
C TYR A 17 -2.19 5.62 -16.49
N TYR A 18 -1.19 5.88 -17.33
CA TYR A 18 0.08 6.50 -16.98
C TYR A 18 -0.07 8.03 -17.09
N ILE A 19 0.55 8.77 -16.17
CA ILE A 19 0.57 10.23 -16.27
C ILE A 19 1.51 10.71 -17.39
N THR A 20 2.50 9.87 -17.72
CA THR A 20 3.50 10.14 -18.75
C THR A 20 3.14 9.50 -20.09
N ASP A 21 3.45 10.19 -21.19
CA ASP A 21 3.39 9.63 -22.56
C ASP A 21 4.74 9.13 -23.07
N CYS A 22 5.79 9.24 -22.24
CA CYS A 22 7.11 8.71 -22.54
C CYS A 22 7.10 7.20 -22.85
N GLY A 23 8.15 6.72 -23.52
CA GLY A 23 8.41 5.29 -23.65
C GLY A 23 8.53 4.57 -22.28
N GLY A 24 8.54 3.24 -22.31
CA GLY A 24 8.87 2.41 -21.15
C GLY A 24 10.26 1.83 -21.29
N VAL A 25 11.02 1.75 -20.20
CA VAL A 25 12.36 1.15 -20.22
C VAL A 25 12.34 -0.38 -20.13
N GLY A 26 11.18 -0.96 -19.83
CA GLY A 26 11.05 -2.38 -19.54
C GLY A 26 11.83 -2.80 -18.30
N GLY A 27 12.28 -4.05 -18.28
CA GLY A 27 13.03 -4.61 -17.15
C GLY A 27 12.15 -5.14 -16.02
N ARG A 28 12.81 -5.64 -14.98
CA ARG A 28 12.19 -6.35 -13.86
C ARG A 28 12.76 -5.86 -12.52
N LEU A 29 11.93 -5.92 -11.50
CA LEU A 29 12.26 -5.61 -10.12
C LEU A 29 12.52 -6.91 -9.33
N ARG A 30 13.21 -6.76 -8.19
CA ARG A 30 13.32 -7.81 -7.15
C ARG A 30 13.88 -9.15 -7.64
N SER A 31 14.85 -9.11 -8.57
CA SER A 31 15.63 -10.29 -8.94
C SER A 31 16.46 -10.82 -7.76
N SER A 32 16.90 -9.91 -6.88
CA SER A 32 17.35 -10.21 -5.51
C SER A 32 16.68 -9.29 -4.49
N TYR A 33 16.83 -9.58 -3.19
CA TYR A 33 16.33 -8.69 -2.14
C TYR A 33 17.08 -7.34 -2.13
N GLU A 34 18.35 -7.35 -2.53
CA GLU A 34 19.24 -6.19 -2.57
C GLU A 34 18.89 -5.20 -3.69
N ASP A 35 18.12 -5.65 -4.68
CA ASP A 35 17.58 -4.79 -5.73
C ASP A 35 16.44 -3.89 -5.24
N PHE A 36 15.91 -4.13 -4.05
CA PHE A 36 14.80 -3.38 -3.46
C PHE A 36 15.12 -3.04 -2.00
N ILE A 37 15.78 -1.92 -1.80
CA ILE A 37 16.14 -1.42 -0.47
C ILE A 37 15.13 -0.35 -0.05
N VAL A 38 14.57 -0.50 1.16
CA VAL A 38 13.60 0.44 1.75
C VAL A 38 14.16 0.97 3.06
N GLU A 39 14.42 2.25 3.12
CA GLU A 39 14.93 2.92 4.32
C GLU A 39 13.85 3.86 4.89
N GLU A 40 13.52 3.72 6.17
CA GLU A 40 12.51 4.57 6.81
C GLU A 40 13.02 6.01 6.94
N VAL A 41 12.14 6.97 6.64
CA VAL A 41 12.43 8.41 6.78
C VAL A 41 11.57 8.95 7.91
N LEU A 42 12.24 9.43 8.95
CA LEU A 42 11.58 10.02 10.12
C LEU A 42 10.98 11.39 9.78
N ILE A 43 10.11 11.88 10.66
CA ILE A 43 9.39 13.15 10.48
C ILE A 43 10.33 14.36 10.35
N ASP A 44 11.49 14.31 10.99
CA ASP A 44 12.56 15.31 10.91
C ASP A 44 13.42 15.20 9.62
N GLY A 45 13.10 14.24 8.74
CA GLY A 45 13.80 14.00 7.49
C GLY A 45 15.00 13.06 7.60
N MET A 46 15.36 12.59 8.81
CA MET A 46 16.45 11.63 8.98
C MET A 46 16.13 10.31 8.28
N VAL A 47 17.06 9.85 7.45
CA VAL A 47 16.98 8.52 6.81
C VAL A 47 17.65 7.50 7.70
N ILE A 48 16.91 6.45 8.07
CA ILE A 48 17.43 5.31 8.81
C ILE A 48 18.22 4.43 7.84
N SER A 49 19.46 4.80 7.54
CA SER A 49 20.31 4.09 6.58
C SER A 49 21.17 3.02 7.23
N LEU A 50 21.45 1.95 6.49
CA LEU A 50 22.44 0.94 6.88
C LEU A 50 23.89 1.40 6.67
N LYS A 51 24.09 2.45 5.87
CA LYS A 51 25.42 2.90 5.43
C LYS A 51 25.95 4.09 6.23
N ALA A 52 25.10 4.69 7.06
CA ALA A 52 25.44 5.85 7.85
C ALA A 52 25.07 5.59 9.33
N PRO A 53 25.86 6.11 10.28
CA PRO A 53 25.50 6.02 11.69
C PRO A 53 24.17 6.72 11.93
N VAL A 54 23.28 6.05 12.67
CA VAL A 54 21.99 6.63 13.03
C VAL A 54 22.15 7.44 14.31
N ASN A 55 21.84 8.73 14.25
CA ASN A 55 22.02 9.66 15.35
C ASN A 55 20.67 10.09 15.94
N ILE A 56 20.03 9.19 16.69
CA ILE A 56 18.82 9.52 17.47
C ILE A 56 19.26 9.97 18.85
N LYS A 57 18.84 11.17 19.26
CA LYS A 57 19.11 11.67 20.61
C LYS A 57 18.30 10.86 21.63
N PRO A 58 18.95 10.13 22.56
CA PRO A 58 18.23 9.37 23.58
C PRO A 58 17.42 10.29 24.49
N LYS A 59 16.26 9.81 24.92
CA LYS A 59 15.40 10.47 25.92
C LYS A 59 15.07 9.45 27.00
N PRO A 60 15.46 9.64 28.26
CA PRO A 60 15.17 8.68 29.32
C PRO A 60 13.68 8.36 29.40
N GLY A 61 13.34 7.09 29.37
CA GLY A 61 11.94 6.68 29.41
C GLY A 61 11.73 5.17 29.31
N PRO A 62 10.47 4.72 29.38
CA PRO A 62 10.14 3.32 29.48
C PRO A 62 10.18 2.58 28.14
N TYR A 63 10.46 3.27 27.04
CA TYR A 63 10.54 2.67 25.71
C TYR A 63 11.99 2.57 25.25
N THR A 64 12.29 1.55 24.47
CA THR A 64 13.52 1.47 23.68
C THR A 64 13.16 1.43 22.22
N TRP A 65 13.64 2.40 21.45
CA TRP A 65 13.58 2.38 20.00
C TRP A 65 14.74 1.53 19.47
N ILE A 66 14.42 0.62 18.58
CA ILE A 66 15.32 -0.38 18.00
C ILE A 66 15.31 -0.17 16.51
N ILE A 67 16.48 0.04 15.93
CA ILE A 67 16.66 0.11 14.49
C ILE A 67 16.96 -1.30 14.01
N ILE A 68 16.08 -1.82 13.16
CA ILE A 68 16.18 -3.18 12.67
C ILE A 68 16.37 -3.15 11.17
N GLU A 69 17.41 -3.87 10.73
CA GLU A 69 17.50 -4.35 9.37
C GLU A 69 16.81 -5.71 9.27
N LYS A 70 15.96 -5.86 8.26
CA LYS A 70 15.29 -7.12 7.97
C LYS A 70 15.41 -7.49 6.49
N ARG A 71 15.57 -8.79 6.23
CA ARG A 71 15.69 -9.37 4.88
C ARG A 71 14.70 -10.50 4.70
N GLY A 72 13.76 -10.38 3.75
CA GLY A 72 12.86 -11.49 3.42
C GLY A 72 11.86 -11.87 4.53
N ILE A 73 11.56 -10.95 5.45
CA ILE A 73 10.62 -11.15 6.57
C ILE A 73 9.66 -9.96 6.70
N ASP A 74 8.39 -10.23 6.96
CA ASP A 74 7.37 -9.21 7.18
C ASP A 74 7.43 -8.65 8.61
N THR A 75 6.88 -7.45 8.80
CA THR A 75 6.93 -6.74 10.09
C THR A 75 6.20 -7.50 11.20
N ILE A 76 5.10 -8.22 10.91
CA ILE A 76 4.34 -8.96 11.92
C ILE A 76 5.15 -10.16 12.43
N SER A 77 5.74 -10.95 11.53
CA SER A 77 6.62 -12.06 11.89
C SER A 77 7.83 -11.62 12.72
N LEU A 78 8.38 -10.44 12.41
CA LEU A 78 9.46 -9.85 13.21
C LEU A 78 8.97 -9.47 14.62
N VAL A 79 7.82 -8.80 14.74
CA VAL A 79 7.24 -8.42 16.04
C VAL A 79 6.95 -9.64 16.91
N VAL A 80 6.42 -10.72 16.32
CA VAL A 80 6.21 -12.00 17.03
C VAL A 80 7.53 -12.61 17.49
N THR A 81 8.57 -12.57 16.65
CA THR A 81 9.91 -13.05 17.02
C THR A 81 10.49 -12.25 18.19
N LEU A 82 10.42 -10.91 18.13
CA LEU A 82 10.89 -10.02 19.21
C LEU A 82 10.14 -10.28 20.52
N SER A 83 8.80 -10.34 20.47
CA SER A 83 7.96 -10.60 21.64
C SER A 83 8.35 -11.92 22.32
N ARG A 84 8.54 -12.99 21.55
CA ARG A 84 8.93 -14.30 22.09
C ARG A 84 10.34 -14.31 22.67
N ARG A 85 11.31 -13.70 21.98
CA ARG A 85 12.73 -13.71 22.39
C ARG A 85 12.99 -12.83 23.61
N LEU A 86 12.25 -11.73 23.75
CA LEU A 86 12.41 -10.77 24.85
C LEU A 86 11.42 -10.97 26.00
N GLY A 87 10.48 -11.91 25.87
CA GLY A 87 9.47 -12.17 26.90
C GLY A 87 8.49 -11.02 27.13
N VAL A 88 8.28 -10.17 26.12
CA VAL A 88 7.37 -9.00 26.19
C VAL A 88 6.04 -9.29 25.51
N LYS A 89 4.97 -8.59 25.90
CA LYS A 89 3.66 -8.74 25.25
C LYS A 89 3.70 -8.10 23.87
N LEU A 90 2.92 -8.64 22.92
CA LEU A 90 2.78 -8.03 21.59
C LEU A 90 2.26 -6.57 21.67
N SER A 91 1.44 -6.26 22.68
CA SER A 91 0.93 -4.91 22.94
C SER A 91 2.02 -3.91 23.37
N ASP A 92 3.17 -4.39 23.84
CA ASP A 92 4.29 -3.56 24.27
C ASP A 92 5.24 -3.23 23.11
N VAL A 93 5.02 -3.82 21.93
CA VAL A 93 5.81 -3.59 20.71
C VAL A 93 5.01 -2.71 19.76
N SER A 94 5.57 -1.56 19.40
CA SER A 94 4.98 -0.61 18.44
C SER A 94 5.94 -0.33 17.27
N TYR A 95 5.38 0.04 16.13
CA TYR A 95 6.10 0.36 14.89
C TYR A 95 5.27 1.34 14.08
N GLY A 96 5.89 2.12 13.20
CA GLY A 96 5.18 3.17 12.47
C GLY A 96 4.51 2.70 11.16
N GLY A 97 4.85 1.52 10.66
CA GLY A 97 4.17 0.93 9.51
C GLY A 97 4.69 -0.45 9.11
N LEU A 98 3.95 -1.13 8.24
CA LEU A 98 4.41 -2.37 7.62
C LEU A 98 5.42 -2.04 6.51
N LYS A 99 6.45 -2.88 6.34
CA LYS A 99 7.45 -2.76 5.28
C LYS A 99 7.41 -3.96 4.35
N ASP A 100 7.86 -3.76 3.10
CA ASP A 100 7.96 -4.82 2.10
C ASP A 100 8.72 -6.04 2.63
N THR A 101 8.15 -7.23 2.41
CA THR A 101 8.77 -8.51 2.77
C THR A 101 9.87 -8.89 1.80
N LYS A 102 9.67 -8.66 0.49
CA LYS A 102 10.65 -8.95 -0.57
C LYS A 102 11.61 -7.78 -0.79
N ALA A 103 12.31 -7.41 0.28
CA ALA A 103 13.22 -6.26 0.31
C ALA A 103 14.27 -6.46 1.40
N VAL A 104 15.36 -5.70 1.30
CA VAL A 104 16.17 -5.32 2.47
C VAL A 104 15.57 -4.03 3.01
N ALA A 105 15.07 -4.05 4.25
CA ALA A 105 14.38 -2.91 4.82
C ALA A 105 14.95 -2.52 6.17
N THR A 106 15.08 -1.22 6.42
CA THR A 106 15.24 -0.67 7.76
C THR A 106 13.91 -0.15 8.28
N GLN A 107 13.68 -0.36 9.57
CA GLN A 107 12.52 0.20 10.26
C GLN A 107 12.83 0.37 11.75
N VAL A 108 12.16 1.33 12.37
CA VAL A 108 12.22 1.53 13.81
C VAL A 108 11.07 0.76 14.48
N ILE A 109 11.42 -0.03 15.50
CA ILE A 109 10.48 -0.71 16.39
C ILE A 109 10.70 -0.17 17.80
N SER A 110 9.65 0.21 18.51
CA SER A 110 9.75 0.54 19.93
C SER A 110 9.21 -0.57 20.80
N ILE A 111 9.92 -0.91 21.87
CA ILE A 111 9.49 -1.91 22.85
C ILE A 111 9.46 -1.26 24.24
N LYS A 112 8.34 -1.42 24.96
CA LYS A 112 8.20 -0.95 26.34
C LYS A 112 8.87 -1.93 27.32
N GLY A 113 9.57 -1.42 28.32
CA GLY A 113 10.12 -2.21 29.43
C GLY A 113 11.40 -2.99 29.10
N ILE A 114 12.01 -2.73 27.94
CA ILE A 114 13.31 -3.27 27.55
C ILE A 114 14.31 -2.12 27.52
N THR A 115 15.53 -2.38 27.98
CA THR A 115 16.66 -1.44 27.91
C THR A 115 17.56 -1.75 26.71
N PRO A 116 18.32 -0.77 26.17
CA PRO A 116 19.29 -1.02 25.09
C PRO A 116 20.28 -2.16 25.39
N MET A 117 20.74 -2.28 26.64
CA MET A 117 21.68 -3.32 27.06
C MET A 117 21.11 -4.74 26.92
N GLN A 118 19.79 -4.93 27.07
CA GLN A 118 19.14 -6.23 26.88
C GLN A 118 19.05 -6.66 25.40
N LEU A 119 19.36 -5.76 24.47
CA LEU A 119 19.37 -6.02 23.03
C LEU A 119 20.76 -6.37 22.50
N GLU A 120 21.81 -6.13 23.30
CA GLU A 120 23.18 -6.48 22.94
C GLU A 120 23.33 -8.00 22.79
N GLY A 121 23.81 -8.44 21.62
CA GLY A 121 24.00 -9.86 21.32
C GLY A 121 22.69 -10.65 21.10
N LEU A 122 21.52 -9.99 21.02
CA LEU A 122 20.25 -10.66 20.79
C LEU A 122 20.20 -11.33 19.40
N ASP A 123 20.15 -12.66 19.39
CA ASP A 123 19.96 -13.43 18.16
C ASP A 123 18.47 -13.48 17.74
N LEU A 124 18.17 -12.79 16.65
CA LEU A 124 16.85 -12.78 15.99
C LEU A 124 16.83 -13.66 14.72
N GLY A 125 17.89 -14.44 14.50
CA GLY A 125 18.11 -15.27 13.33
C GLY A 125 18.76 -14.52 12.16
N PRO A 126 19.11 -15.25 11.08
CA PRO A 126 19.97 -14.74 10.00
C PRO A 126 19.31 -13.67 9.10
N ARG A 127 18.02 -13.40 9.30
CA ARG A 127 17.23 -12.47 8.49
C ARG A 127 17.00 -11.11 9.15
N VAL A 128 17.44 -10.95 10.39
CA VAL A 128 17.15 -9.78 11.20
C VAL A 128 18.41 -9.37 11.94
N ARG A 129 18.76 -8.09 11.84
CA ARG A 129 19.90 -7.51 12.54
C ARG A 129 19.47 -6.26 13.28
N VAL A 130 19.80 -6.20 14.58
CA VAL A 130 19.69 -4.96 15.35
C VAL A 130 20.88 -4.08 14.97
N VAL A 131 20.60 -2.89 14.44
CA VAL A 131 21.60 -1.93 13.97
C VAL A 131 21.98 -0.96 15.09
N ALA A 132 20.98 -0.50 15.85
CA ALA A 132 21.17 0.41 16.97
C ALA A 132 19.94 0.38 17.89
N SER A 133 20.09 0.86 19.12
CA SER A 133 18.99 1.00 20.07
C SER A 133 19.16 2.22 20.97
N PHE A 134 18.05 2.90 21.29
CA PHE A 134 18.02 4.14 22.05
C PHE A 134 16.90 4.11 23.09
N SER A 135 17.18 4.54 24.33
CA SER A 135 16.12 4.78 25.31
C SER A 135 15.31 6.01 24.91
N MET A 136 13.97 5.90 25.00
CA MET A 136 13.00 6.90 24.57
C MET A 136 11.83 7.05 25.56
N ASP A 137 11.28 8.25 25.62
CA ASP A 137 10.15 8.66 26.47
C ASP A 137 8.77 8.33 25.87
N LYS A 138 8.72 8.01 24.57
CA LYS A 138 7.48 7.71 23.83
C LYS A 138 7.63 6.48 22.93
N PRO A 139 6.53 5.79 22.56
CA PRO A 139 6.57 4.74 21.56
C PRO A 139 6.85 5.32 20.16
N PHE A 140 7.37 4.48 19.27
CA PHE A 140 7.48 4.79 17.86
C PHE A 140 6.16 4.45 17.16
N THR A 141 5.54 5.43 16.52
CA THR A 141 4.21 5.29 15.91
C THR A 141 4.19 5.91 14.50
N PRO A 142 3.11 5.74 13.71
CA PRO A 142 3.02 6.32 12.37
C PRO A 142 3.16 7.86 12.32
N SER A 143 3.01 8.58 13.45
CA SER A 143 3.27 10.01 13.54
C SER A 143 4.74 10.36 13.31
N GLU A 144 5.65 9.46 13.66
CA GLU A 144 7.10 9.69 13.61
C GLU A 144 7.70 9.43 12.23
N ILE A 145 6.89 8.97 11.28
CA ILE A 145 7.31 8.66 9.92
C ILE A 145 6.86 9.76 8.98
N TRP A 146 7.81 10.31 8.23
CA TRP A 146 7.53 11.09 7.03
C TRP A 146 7.20 10.18 5.85
N GLY A 147 8.04 9.16 5.62
CA GLY A 147 7.90 8.26 4.48
C GLY A 147 9.01 7.23 4.38
N ASN A 148 9.40 6.90 3.15
CA ASN A 148 10.47 5.95 2.88
C ASN A 148 11.37 6.46 1.76
N GLN A 149 12.66 6.19 1.91
CA GLN A 149 13.64 6.25 0.84
C GLN A 149 13.76 4.87 0.21
N PHE A 150 13.79 4.84 -1.11
CA PHE A 150 13.93 3.63 -1.89
C PHE A 150 15.24 3.71 -2.65
N THR A 151 16.03 2.63 -2.59
CA THR A 151 17.10 2.37 -3.54
C THR A 151 16.72 1.13 -4.33
N ILE A 152 16.39 1.34 -5.61
CA ILE A 152 15.83 0.33 -6.49
C ILE A 152 16.78 0.06 -7.64
N VAL A 153 16.97 -1.20 -7.98
CA VAL A 153 17.67 -1.63 -9.20
C VAL A 153 16.63 -2.27 -10.13
N ILE A 154 16.45 -1.67 -11.31
CA ILE A 154 15.69 -2.25 -12.42
C ILE A 154 16.69 -3.02 -13.29
N ARG A 155 16.45 -4.33 -13.45
CA ARG A 155 17.34 -5.20 -14.24
C ARG A 155 16.76 -5.55 -15.59
N GLY A 156 17.62 -5.68 -16.60
CA GLY A 156 17.23 -6.05 -17.95
C GLY A 156 16.44 -4.94 -18.67
N ILE A 157 16.80 -3.68 -18.43
CA ILE A 157 16.20 -2.55 -19.16
C ILE A 157 16.63 -2.58 -20.63
N THR A 158 15.72 -2.15 -21.50
CA THR A 158 15.95 -2.00 -22.95
C THR A 158 15.91 -0.54 -23.38
N GLY A 159 15.35 0.35 -22.57
CA GLY A 159 15.35 1.79 -22.81
C GLY A 159 16.66 2.45 -22.34
N ASP A 160 16.95 3.62 -22.92
CA ASP A 160 18.12 4.43 -22.56
C ASP A 160 17.79 5.51 -21.51
N GLU A 161 18.80 6.29 -21.15
CA GLU A 161 18.70 7.37 -20.16
C GLU A 161 17.68 8.47 -20.54
N SER A 162 17.43 8.69 -21.83
CA SER A 162 16.49 9.73 -22.29
C SER A 162 15.05 9.44 -21.85
N VAL A 163 14.67 8.17 -21.76
CA VAL A 163 13.34 7.76 -21.29
C VAL A 163 13.15 8.11 -19.82
N PHE A 164 14.18 7.90 -18.99
CA PHE A 164 14.12 8.30 -17.58
C PHE A 164 13.95 9.81 -17.45
N ASN A 165 14.72 10.61 -18.20
CA ASN A 165 14.62 12.07 -18.17
C ASN A 165 13.23 12.56 -18.59
N CYS A 166 12.67 12.01 -19.67
CA CYS A 166 11.29 12.31 -20.08
C CYS A 166 10.28 12.03 -18.97
N VAL A 167 10.36 10.85 -18.34
CA VAL A 167 9.42 10.46 -17.28
C VAL A 167 9.55 11.39 -16.07
N ILE A 168 10.78 11.72 -15.65
CA ILE A 168 11.03 12.64 -14.54
C ILE A 168 10.42 14.01 -14.83
N GLU A 169 10.72 14.58 -15.99
CA GLU A 169 10.23 15.92 -16.37
C GLU A 169 8.70 15.97 -16.28
N GLN A 170 8.01 15.00 -16.89
CA GLN A 170 6.55 14.96 -16.88
C GLN A 170 5.96 14.64 -15.51
N VAL A 171 6.59 13.77 -14.71
CA VAL A 171 6.13 13.48 -13.34
C VAL A 171 6.30 14.71 -12.44
N MET A 172 7.38 15.47 -12.61
CA MET A 172 7.63 16.68 -11.82
C MET A 172 6.70 17.83 -12.22
N GLU A 173 6.32 17.90 -13.51
CA GLU A 173 5.36 18.87 -14.04
C GLU A 173 3.91 18.52 -13.68
N ARG A 174 3.49 17.27 -13.89
CA ARG A 174 2.08 16.82 -13.82
C ARG A 174 1.71 16.18 -12.48
N GLY A 175 2.71 15.86 -11.65
CA GLY A 175 2.56 15.12 -10.40
C GLY A 175 2.54 13.61 -10.62
N LEU A 176 3.08 12.85 -9.68
CA LEU A 176 2.96 11.39 -9.68
C LEU A 176 1.57 11.00 -9.15
N PRO A 177 0.75 10.23 -9.90
CA PRO A 177 -0.53 9.74 -9.41
C PRO A 177 -0.39 8.93 -8.12
N SER A 178 -1.17 9.29 -7.11
CA SER A 178 -1.16 8.65 -5.79
C SER A 178 -1.96 7.33 -5.74
N TYR A 179 -1.88 6.53 -6.81
CA TYR A 179 -2.52 5.21 -6.90
C TYR A 179 -2.15 4.32 -5.70
N TYR A 180 -3.06 3.43 -5.35
CA TYR A 180 -2.73 2.23 -4.58
C TYR A 180 -2.05 1.23 -5.50
N GLY A 181 -0.82 0.82 -5.17
CA GLY A 181 -0.07 -0.14 -5.98
C GLY A 181 -0.55 -1.58 -5.82
N TYR A 182 -0.01 -2.49 -6.64
CA TYR A 182 -0.40 -3.90 -6.70
C TYR A 182 -0.38 -4.62 -5.34
N GLN A 183 0.52 -4.23 -4.43
CA GLN A 183 0.63 -4.83 -3.09
C GLN A 183 -0.64 -4.65 -2.26
N ARG A 184 -1.45 -3.61 -2.51
CA ARG A 184 -2.74 -3.42 -1.84
C ARG A 184 -3.77 -4.46 -2.26
N PHE A 185 -3.66 -4.94 -3.49
CA PHE A 185 -4.60 -5.87 -4.11
C PHE A 185 -4.14 -7.33 -4.06
N GLY A 186 -2.82 -7.53 -3.97
CA GLY A 186 -2.13 -8.81 -4.12
C GLY A 186 -1.58 -8.96 -5.54
N LEU A 187 -0.30 -9.35 -5.68
CA LEU A 187 0.30 -9.57 -7.00
C LEU A 187 -0.10 -10.92 -7.61
N ARG A 188 0.00 -12.01 -6.83
CA ARG A 188 -0.38 -13.35 -7.29
C ARG A 188 -1.88 -13.60 -7.29
N ARG A 189 -2.59 -12.96 -6.35
CA ARG A 189 -4.05 -13.00 -6.21
C ARG A 189 -4.55 -11.56 -6.05
N PRO A 190 -4.73 -10.81 -7.15
CA PRO A 190 -5.26 -9.45 -7.14
C PRO A 190 -6.77 -9.44 -6.82
N ASN A 191 -7.15 -9.89 -5.63
CA ASN A 191 -8.55 -10.16 -5.28
C ASN A 191 -9.01 -9.53 -3.97
N SER A 192 -8.14 -8.83 -3.23
CA SER A 192 -8.55 -8.27 -1.93
C SER A 192 -9.70 -7.26 -2.06
N HIS A 193 -9.71 -6.46 -3.13
CA HIS A 193 -10.80 -5.53 -3.44
C HIS A 193 -12.07 -6.23 -3.92
N ILE A 194 -11.95 -7.38 -4.60
CA ILE A 194 -13.09 -8.20 -5.03
C ILE A 194 -13.79 -8.78 -3.79
N ILE A 195 -13.02 -9.37 -2.87
CA ILE A 195 -13.53 -9.86 -1.58
C ILE A 195 -14.18 -8.70 -0.81
N GLY A 196 -13.55 -7.53 -0.79
CA GLY A 196 -14.10 -6.33 -0.16
C GLY A 196 -15.46 -5.90 -0.72
N LYS A 197 -15.58 -5.86 -2.05
CA LYS A 197 -16.84 -5.57 -2.75
C LYS A 197 -17.94 -6.54 -2.35
N LEU A 198 -17.65 -7.84 -2.40
CA LEU A 198 -18.61 -8.90 -2.10
C LEU A 198 -19.08 -8.83 -0.64
N ILE A 199 -18.17 -8.55 0.31
CA ILE A 199 -18.51 -8.31 1.72
C ILE A 199 -19.44 -7.09 1.88
N ILE A 200 -19.12 -5.98 1.21
CA ILE A 200 -19.92 -4.74 1.25
C ILE A 200 -21.33 -4.98 0.72
N MET A 201 -21.45 -5.74 -0.38
CA MET A 201 -22.73 -6.10 -1.00
C MET A 201 -23.51 -7.17 -0.23
N GLY A 202 -22.92 -7.76 0.82
CA GLY A 202 -23.54 -8.86 1.59
C GLY A 202 -23.51 -10.22 0.87
N ASP A 203 -22.79 -10.35 -0.24
CA ASP A 203 -22.61 -11.60 -0.98
C ASP A 203 -21.49 -12.43 -0.34
N PHE A 204 -21.76 -12.92 0.87
CA PHE A 204 -20.77 -13.65 1.68
C PHE A 204 -20.37 -14.99 1.07
N GLU A 205 -21.26 -15.63 0.32
CA GLU A 205 -20.97 -16.86 -0.41
C GLU A 205 -19.85 -16.62 -1.43
N LYS A 206 -20.04 -15.68 -2.35
CA LYS A 206 -19.01 -15.35 -3.33
C LYS A 206 -17.75 -14.80 -2.67
N ALA A 207 -17.86 -14.06 -1.57
CA ALA A 207 -16.69 -13.59 -0.84
C ALA A 207 -15.84 -14.76 -0.30
N VAL A 208 -16.49 -15.82 0.19
CA VAL A 208 -15.81 -17.06 0.61
C VAL A 208 -15.24 -17.80 -0.60
N GLU A 209 -16.01 -17.97 -1.68
CA GLU A 209 -15.53 -18.61 -2.91
C GLU A 209 -14.29 -17.91 -3.49
N GLU A 210 -14.30 -16.58 -3.56
CA GLU A 210 -13.18 -15.76 -4.02
C GLU A 210 -11.94 -15.96 -3.13
N LEU A 211 -12.15 -16.10 -1.81
CA LEU A 211 -11.07 -16.31 -0.86
C LEU A 211 -10.47 -17.71 -0.94
N VAL A 212 -11.29 -18.76 -0.96
CA VAL A 212 -10.83 -20.15 -0.77
C VAL A 212 -10.90 -21.02 -2.03
N ALA A 213 -11.80 -20.74 -2.98
CA ALA A 213 -12.11 -21.63 -4.11
C ALA A 213 -11.62 -21.12 -5.47
N LYS A 214 -11.42 -19.82 -5.66
CA LYS A 214 -11.02 -19.28 -6.97
C LYS A 214 -9.51 -19.40 -7.25
N PRO A 215 -9.08 -20.19 -8.24
CA PRO A 215 -7.68 -20.31 -8.61
C PRO A 215 -7.20 -19.12 -9.43
N TYR A 216 -5.95 -18.72 -9.21
CA TYR A 216 -5.26 -17.71 -10.02
C TYR A 216 -4.12 -18.33 -10.85
N PRO A 217 -3.82 -17.80 -12.05
CA PRO A 217 -2.84 -18.40 -12.97
C PRO A 217 -1.41 -18.53 -12.40
N TYR A 218 -1.05 -17.67 -11.45
CA TYR A 218 0.31 -17.59 -10.88
C TYR A 218 0.43 -18.26 -9.50
N GLU A 219 -0.55 -19.06 -9.12
CA GLU A 219 -0.50 -19.93 -7.95
C GLU A 219 0.15 -21.28 -8.28
N ASP A 220 0.79 -21.89 -7.29
CA ASP A 220 1.41 -23.20 -7.45
C ASP A 220 0.32 -24.27 -7.70
N ASP A 221 0.63 -25.31 -8.48
CA ASP A 221 -0.34 -26.32 -8.93
C ASP A 221 -1.10 -26.99 -7.77
N THR A 222 -0.39 -27.32 -6.70
CA THR A 222 -0.99 -27.89 -5.48
C THR A 222 -2.03 -26.96 -4.87
N ILE A 223 -1.77 -25.65 -4.90
CA ILE A 223 -2.69 -24.64 -4.36
C ILE A 223 -3.89 -24.50 -5.29
N ARG A 224 -3.69 -24.45 -6.61
CA ARG A 224 -4.79 -24.41 -7.59
C ARG A 224 -5.73 -25.61 -7.42
N LYS A 225 -5.17 -26.80 -7.29
CA LYS A 225 -5.95 -28.02 -7.01
C LYS A 225 -6.70 -27.96 -5.68
N ALA A 226 -6.08 -27.42 -4.62
CA ALA A 226 -6.76 -27.22 -3.34
C ALA A 226 -7.97 -26.29 -3.48
N ARG A 227 -7.88 -25.25 -4.30
CA ARG A 227 -8.96 -24.30 -4.56
C ARG A 227 -10.09 -24.91 -5.39
N GLU A 228 -9.75 -25.68 -6.43
CA GLU A 228 -10.72 -26.44 -7.21
C GLU A 228 -11.52 -27.40 -6.34
N LEU A 229 -10.85 -28.15 -5.44
CA LEU A 229 -11.52 -29.03 -4.47
C LEU A 229 -12.43 -28.24 -3.53
N ALA A 230 -11.97 -27.09 -3.02
CA ALA A 230 -12.81 -26.23 -2.20
C ALA A 230 -14.07 -25.75 -2.96
N GLY A 231 -13.96 -25.42 -4.25
CA GLY A 231 -15.09 -25.06 -5.12
C GLY A 231 -16.08 -26.19 -5.36
N MET A 232 -15.64 -27.45 -5.23
CA MET A 232 -16.51 -28.63 -5.30
C MET A 232 -17.14 -29.00 -3.94
N GLY A 233 -16.89 -28.22 -2.88
CA GLY A 233 -17.33 -28.55 -1.51
C GLY A 233 -16.46 -29.59 -0.80
N GLU A 234 -15.36 -30.04 -1.42
CA GLU A 234 -14.44 -31.04 -0.90
C GLU A 234 -13.43 -30.42 0.09
N TYR A 235 -13.94 -29.73 1.12
CA TYR A 235 -13.14 -28.88 2.03
C TYR A 235 -12.07 -29.66 2.81
N SER A 236 -12.32 -30.92 3.14
CA SER A 236 -11.36 -31.77 3.87
C SER A 236 -10.12 -32.04 3.00
N LYS A 237 -10.32 -32.45 1.74
CA LYS A 237 -9.22 -32.66 0.77
C LYS A 237 -8.48 -31.35 0.46
N ALA A 238 -9.20 -30.23 0.34
CA ALA A 238 -8.59 -28.92 0.17
C ALA A 238 -7.66 -28.55 1.35
N LEU A 239 -8.08 -28.83 2.60
CA LEU A 239 -7.29 -28.58 3.80
C LEU A 239 -6.04 -29.45 3.92
N GLU A 240 -6.05 -30.65 3.35
CA GLU A 240 -4.86 -31.53 3.30
C GLU A 240 -3.79 -30.94 2.38
N LEU A 241 -4.20 -30.37 1.23
CA LEU A 241 -3.28 -29.78 0.26
C LEU A 241 -2.77 -28.39 0.67
N LEU A 242 -3.56 -27.60 1.41
CA LEU A 242 -3.15 -26.26 1.83
C LEU A 242 -2.03 -26.30 2.88
N PRO A 243 -0.89 -25.61 2.67
CA PRO A 243 0.20 -25.58 3.63
C PRO A 243 -0.22 -25.00 4.99
N ARG A 244 0.36 -25.50 6.09
CA ARG A 244 0.08 -25.02 7.46
C ARG A 244 0.77 -23.70 7.82
N SER A 245 1.33 -22.98 6.84
CA SER A 245 2.03 -21.72 7.06
C SER A 245 1.05 -20.58 7.34
N ILE A 246 1.51 -19.53 8.02
CA ILE A 246 0.68 -18.38 8.39
C ILE A 246 0.03 -17.68 7.19
N ARG A 247 0.66 -17.80 6.00
CA ARG A 247 0.16 -17.27 4.73
C ARG A 247 -1.24 -17.80 4.39
N TYR A 248 -1.48 -19.09 4.60
CA TYR A 248 -2.73 -19.76 4.25
C TYR A 248 -3.64 -19.94 5.47
N LEU A 249 -3.30 -19.32 6.60
CA LEU A 249 -4.13 -19.38 7.80
C LEU A 249 -5.57 -18.87 7.55
N PRO A 250 -5.80 -17.76 6.81
CA PRO A 250 -7.15 -17.31 6.51
C PRO A 250 -7.99 -18.37 5.79
N GLU A 251 -7.49 -18.91 4.68
CA GLU A 251 -8.21 -19.93 3.91
C GLU A 251 -8.47 -21.18 4.74
N ARG A 252 -7.49 -21.61 5.54
CA ARG A 252 -7.64 -22.78 6.41
C ARG A 252 -8.68 -22.57 7.52
N LEU A 253 -8.77 -21.38 8.10
CA LEU A 253 -9.79 -21.07 9.12
C LEU A 253 -11.19 -21.12 8.52
N VAL A 254 -11.37 -20.54 7.34
CA VAL A 254 -12.65 -20.52 6.63
C VAL A 254 -13.07 -21.94 6.24
N LEU A 255 -12.19 -22.72 5.61
CA LEU A 255 -12.49 -24.10 5.21
C LEU A 255 -12.82 -25.01 6.41
N LYS A 256 -12.12 -24.85 7.54
CA LYS A 256 -12.46 -25.58 8.77
C LYS A 256 -13.85 -25.21 9.27
N GLN A 257 -14.23 -23.94 9.21
CA GLN A 257 -15.56 -23.53 9.63
C GLN A 257 -16.64 -24.07 8.69
N LEU A 258 -16.39 -24.11 7.38
CA LEU A 258 -17.32 -24.69 6.40
C LEU A 258 -17.51 -26.21 6.57
N LEU A 259 -16.51 -26.94 7.08
CA LEU A 259 -16.69 -28.34 7.46
C LEU A 259 -17.62 -28.52 8.66
N MET A 260 -17.60 -27.57 9.60
CA MET A 260 -18.42 -27.63 10.82
C MET A 260 -19.84 -27.10 10.59
N ASP A 261 -20.00 -26.11 9.73
CA ASP A 261 -21.25 -25.39 9.47
C ASP A 261 -21.37 -25.07 7.96
N PRO A 262 -21.64 -26.08 7.11
CA PRO A 262 -21.73 -25.90 5.67
C PRO A 262 -22.82 -24.89 5.26
N GLY A 263 -22.53 -24.05 4.27
CA GLY A 263 -23.46 -23.03 3.77
C GLY A 263 -23.55 -21.75 4.62
N ASN A 264 -22.97 -21.72 5.83
CA ASN A 264 -22.94 -20.51 6.66
C ASN A 264 -21.68 -19.66 6.39
N TYR A 265 -21.62 -19.05 5.20
CA TYR A 265 -20.47 -18.30 4.72
C TYR A 265 -20.14 -17.07 5.57
N MET A 266 -21.16 -16.37 6.08
CA MET A 266 -20.96 -15.23 6.97
C MET A 266 -20.26 -15.64 8.27
N ASN A 267 -20.69 -16.77 8.88
CA ASN A 267 -20.02 -17.33 10.05
C ASN A 267 -18.61 -17.80 9.71
N ALA A 268 -18.39 -18.39 8.53
CA ALA A 268 -17.06 -18.80 8.06
C ALA A 268 -16.08 -17.61 7.98
N LEU A 269 -16.48 -16.50 7.35
CA LEU A 269 -15.68 -15.28 7.31
C LEU A 269 -15.47 -14.67 8.70
N SER A 270 -16.45 -14.79 9.60
CA SER A 270 -16.36 -14.23 10.96
C SER A 270 -15.22 -14.80 11.80
N LYS A 271 -14.67 -15.97 11.41
CA LYS A 271 -13.50 -16.59 12.06
C LYS A 271 -12.19 -15.88 11.73
N LEU A 272 -12.18 -15.05 10.70
CA LEU A 272 -11.02 -14.24 10.38
C LEU A 272 -10.89 -13.07 11.37
N PRO A 273 -9.65 -12.63 11.67
CA PRO A 273 -9.44 -11.42 12.46
C PRO A 273 -10.14 -10.21 11.82
N VAL A 274 -10.79 -9.39 12.63
CA VAL A 274 -11.55 -8.21 12.16
C VAL A 274 -10.67 -7.27 11.34
N ASN A 275 -9.40 -7.10 11.72
CA ASN A 275 -8.45 -6.27 10.98
C ASN A 275 -8.17 -6.82 9.57
N LEU A 276 -8.16 -8.13 9.37
CA LEU A 276 -8.00 -8.74 8.03
C LEU A 276 -9.25 -8.49 7.17
N LEU A 277 -10.44 -8.67 7.73
CA LEU A 277 -11.69 -8.37 7.04
C LEU A 277 -11.78 -6.89 6.64
N LYS A 278 -11.36 -6.00 7.55
CA LYS A 278 -11.30 -4.57 7.28
C LYS A 278 -10.33 -4.23 6.14
N LEU A 279 -9.19 -4.92 6.04
CA LEU A 279 -8.26 -4.74 4.91
C LEU A 279 -8.91 -5.04 3.55
N TYR A 280 -9.83 -6.02 3.46
CA TYR A 280 -10.56 -6.28 2.22
C TYR A 280 -11.51 -5.12 1.86
N VAL A 281 -12.30 -4.65 2.83
CA VAL A 281 -13.19 -3.48 2.66
C VAL A 281 -12.40 -2.25 2.23
N GLU A 282 -11.29 -1.96 2.90
CA GLU A 282 -10.44 -0.83 2.55
C GLU A 282 -9.67 -1.02 1.24
N ALA A 283 -9.41 -2.26 0.80
CA ALA A 283 -8.87 -2.52 -0.53
C ALA A 283 -9.91 -2.19 -1.62
N TYR A 284 -11.19 -2.39 -1.36
CA TYR A 284 -12.23 -1.92 -2.27
C TYR A 284 -12.32 -0.39 -2.34
N GLN A 285 -12.17 0.31 -1.20
CA GLN A 285 -12.02 1.78 -1.21
C GLN A 285 -10.82 2.22 -2.06
N SER A 286 -9.70 1.51 -1.95
CA SER A 286 -8.49 1.74 -2.77
C SER A 286 -8.75 1.54 -4.27
N TYR A 287 -9.53 0.53 -4.64
CA TYR A 287 -9.91 0.27 -6.03
C TYR A 287 -10.77 1.40 -6.62
N LEU A 288 -11.81 1.83 -5.89
CA LEU A 288 -12.67 2.94 -6.32
C LEU A 288 -11.88 4.24 -6.47
N PHE A 289 -10.94 4.51 -5.54
CA PHE A 289 -10.04 5.66 -5.64
C PHE A 289 -9.17 5.59 -6.90
N ASN A 290 -8.58 4.42 -7.19
CA ASN A 290 -7.78 4.22 -8.40
C ASN A 290 -8.61 4.48 -9.67
N LYS A 291 -9.83 3.94 -9.75
CA LYS A 291 -10.76 4.16 -10.88
C LYS A 291 -11.12 5.64 -11.06
N ALA A 292 -11.42 6.35 -9.97
CA ALA A 292 -11.72 7.78 -10.03
C ALA A 292 -10.50 8.61 -10.47
N LEU A 293 -9.31 8.30 -9.95
CA LEU A 293 -8.07 8.96 -10.35
C LEU A 293 -7.74 8.70 -11.83
N SER A 294 -7.90 7.46 -12.30
CA SER A 294 -7.77 7.07 -13.71
C SER A 294 -8.73 7.84 -14.60
N ALA A 295 -10.01 7.92 -14.24
CA ALA A 295 -11.01 8.66 -15.00
C ALA A 295 -10.69 10.17 -15.08
N ARG A 296 -10.17 10.77 -14.00
CA ARG A 296 -9.70 12.16 -14.01
C ARG A 296 -8.54 12.37 -14.98
N ILE A 297 -7.53 11.50 -14.91
CA ILE A 297 -6.36 11.54 -15.80
C ILE A 297 -6.78 11.34 -17.27
N GLY A 298 -7.65 10.36 -17.55
CA GLY A 298 -8.15 10.08 -18.90
C GLY A 298 -8.95 11.22 -19.52
N ARG A 299 -9.60 12.07 -18.69
CA ARG A 299 -10.27 13.31 -19.13
C ARG A 299 -9.31 14.50 -19.31
N GLY A 300 -8.01 14.32 -19.07
CA GLY A 300 -7.01 15.39 -19.18
C GLY A 300 -7.08 16.44 -18.07
N ILE A 301 -7.79 16.14 -16.97
CA ILE A 301 -7.93 17.07 -15.84
C ILE A 301 -6.71 16.91 -14.93
N SER A 302 -6.10 18.03 -14.55
CA SER A 302 -4.91 18.03 -13.70
C SER A 302 -5.15 17.37 -12.35
N ILE A 303 -4.19 16.58 -11.87
CA ILE A 303 -4.18 15.91 -10.56
C ILE A 303 -3.34 16.67 -9.51
N ASN A 304 -2.59 17.69 -9.94
CA ASN A 304 -1.70 18.49 -9.10
C ASN A 304 -2.08 19.98 -9.10
N ARG A 305 -3.21 20.34 -9.70
CA ARG A 305 -3.84 21.65 -9.65
C ARG A 305 -5.33 21.50 -9.41
N ALA A 306 -5.90 22.40 -8.62
CA ALA A 306 -7.31 22.44 -8.34
C ALA A 306 -8.07 23.01 -9.55
N VAL A 307 -9.21 22.40 -9.86
CA VAL A 307 -10.28 22.97 -10.69
C VAL A 307 -11.49 23.30 -9.82
N ASP A 308 -12.46 24.03 -10.38
CA ASP A 308 -13.67 24.40 -9.67
C ASP A 308 -14.41 23.16 -9.13
N GLY A 309 -14.78 23.22 -7.86
CA GLY A 309 -15.45 22.15 -7.12
C GLY A 309 -14.53 21.09 -6.50
N ASP A 310 -13.21 21.15 -6.73
CA ASP A 310 -12.26 20.22 -6.13
C ASP A 310 -12.19 20.38 -4.61
N LEU A 311 -11.89 19.27 -3.94
CA LEU A 311 -11.49 19.27 -2.55
C LEU A 311 -9.97 19.44 -2.44
N ILE A 312 -9.55 20.25 -1.48
CA ILE A 312 -8.15 20.46 -1.13
C ILE A 312 -7.92 20.25 0.35
N VAL A 313 -6.70 19.87 0.70
CA VAL A 313 -6.21 19.84 2.09
C VAL A 313 -4.95 20.67 2.20
N LEU A 314 -4.78 21.35 3.33
CA LEU A 314 -3.52 22.01 3.66
C LEU A 314 -2.48 20.96 4.04
N LEU A 315 -1.22 21.27 3.74
CA LEU A 315 -0.08 20.47 4.14
C LEU A 315 0.55 21.07 5.41
N ASP A 316 1.03 20.21 6.31
CA ASP A 316 1.80 20.63 7.47
C ASP A 316 3.22 21.10 7.10
N GLU A 317 4.01 21.49 8.10
CA GLU A 317 5.40 21.92 7.93
C GLU A 317 6.32 20.85 7.32
N HIS A 318 5.91 19.58 7.33
CA HIS A 318 6.62 18.45 6.73
C HIS A 318 6.08 18.08 5.34
N GLY A 319 5.11 18.83 4.82
CA GLY A 319 4.49 18.57 3.52
C GLY A 319 3.49 17.41 3.52
N LEU A 320 2.96 17.02 4.68
CA LEU A 320 1.98 15.94 4.81
C LEU A 320 0.54 16.48 4.91
N PRO A 321 -0.46 15.78 4.34
CA PRO A 321 -1.85 16.19 4.42
C PRO A 321 -2.37 16.31 5.85
N THR A 322 -2.94 17.47 6.16
CA THR A 322 -3.72 17.70 7.38
C THR A 322 -5.15 17.16 7.24
N GLY A 323 -5.93 17.17 8.32
CA GLY A 323 -7.34 16.75 8.31
C GLY A 323 -8.34 17.81 7.81
N ASN A 324 -7.87 19.03 7.50
CA ASN A 324 -8.74 20.15 7.16
C ASN A 324 -9.04 20.16 5.65
N VAL A 325 -10.24 19.71 5.29
CA VAL A 325 -10.72 19.67 3.91
C VAL A 325 -11.45 20.97 3.57
N ILE A 326 -11.07 21.60 2.46
CA ILE A 326 -11.66 22.84 1.95
C ILE A 326 -12.11 22.58 0.51
N LYS A 327 -13.24 23.17 0.10
CA LYS A 327 -13.70 23.12 -1.30
C LYS A 327 -13.17 24.34 -2.06
N ALA A 328 -12.54 24.15 -3.22
CA ALA A 328 -12.09 25.22 -4.09
C ALA A 328 -13.22 25.64 -5.05
N GLU A 329 -13.69 26.89 -4.97
CA GLU A 329 -14.80 27.39 -5.81
C GLU A 329 -14.54 28.82 -6.31
N GLY A 330 -14.98 29.10 -7.54
CA GLY A 330 -14.96 30.41 -8.17
C GLY A 330 -13.60 31.09 -8.11
N SER A 331 -13.58 32.32 -7.60
CA SER A 331 -12.36 33.14 -7.50
C SER A 331 -11.31 32.60 -6.51
N MET A 332 -11.63 31.56 -5.72
CA MET A 332 -10.68 30.94 -4.80
C MET A 332 -9.74 29.94 -5.51
N VAL A 333 -10.11 29.42 -6.68
CA VAL A 333 -9.32 28.40 -7.39
C VAL A 333 -7.90 28.89 -7.70
N ASP A 334 -7.73 30.12 -8.16
CA ASP A 334 -6.39 30.68 -8.44
C ASP A 334 -5.55 30.86 -7.18
N LYS A 335 -6.17 31.29 -6.08
CA LYS A 335 -5.50 31.42 -4.77
C LYS A 335 -5.05 30.07 -4.26
N VAL A 336 -5.91 29.06 -4.35
CA VAL A 336 -5.60 27.67 -3.97
C VAL A 336 -4.46 27.13 -4.82
N ASN A 337 -4.49 27.33 -6.14
CA ASN A 337 -3.41 26.91 -7.02
C ASN A 337 -2.07 27.60 -6.71
N SER A 338 -2.08 28.86 -6.25
CA SER A 338 -0.88 29.57 -5.75
C SER A 338 -0.35 28.97 -4.43
N ILE A 339 -1.22 28.39 -3.59
CA ILE A 339 -0.82 27.70 -2.36
C ILE A 339 -0.28 26.30 -2.69
N ILE A 340 -0.91 25.59 -3.63
CA ILE A 340 -0.46 24.27 -4.12
C ILE A 340 0.93 24.38 -4.76
N SER A 341 1.17 25.39 -5.61
CA SER A 341 2.48 25.58 -6.26
C SER A 341 3.62 25.86 -5.26
N LYS A 342 3.28 26.40 -4.08
CA LYS A 342 4.20 26.60 -2.94
C LYS A 342 4.35 25.37 -2.05
N GLY A 343 3.71 24.23 -2.39
CA GLY A 343 3.77 23.00 -1.61
C GLY A 343 3.07 23.09 -0.25
N ARG A 344 2.03 23.92 -0.13
CA ARG A 344 1.28 24.12 1.14
C ARG A 344 -0.15 23.58 1.12
N ALA A 345 -0.59 23.08 -0.03
CA ALA A 345 -1.89 22.42 -0.19
C ALA A 345 -1.80 21.37 -1.30
N THR A 346 -2.77 20.44 -1.34
CA THR A 346 -2.89 19.46 -2.42
C THR A 346 -4.36 19.16 -2.71
N VAL A 347 -4.64 18.74 -3.95
CA VAL A 347 -5.96 18.27 -4.37
C VAL A 347 -6.18 16.85 -3.85
N VAL A 348 -7.39 16.58 -3.35
CA VAL A 348 -7.76 15.28 -2.81
C VAL A 348 -9.01 14.71 -3.49
N GLY A 349 -9.08 13.38 -3.50
CA GLY A 349 -10.29 12.62 -3.85
C GLY A 349 -10.76 11.79 -2.66
N HIS A 350 -11.96 11.23 -2.76
CA HIS A 350 -12.56 10.45 -1.70
C HIS A 350 -11.98 9.04 -1.59
N LEU A 351 -11.66 8.64 -0.36
CA LEU A 351 -11.74 7.23 0.04
C LEU A 351 -13.18 6.98 0.46
N VAL A 352 -13.99 6.44 -0.44
CA VAL A 352 -15.44 6.37 -0.28
C VAL A 352 -15.84 5.56 0.96
N GLY A 353 -16.73 6.09 1.78
CA GLY A 353 -17.36 5.37 2.88
C GLY A 353 -18.72 6.00 3.24
N TYR A 354 -19.37 5.51 4.31
CA TYR A 354 -20.76 5.89 4.59
C TYR A 354 -20.97 7.34 5.01
N ARG A 355 -19.89 8.09 5.31
CA ARG A 355 -19.93 9.54 5.57
C ARG A 355 -19.40 10.37 4.43
N SER A 356 -19.01 9.77 3.30
CA SER A 356 -18.57 10.52 2.14
C SER A 356 -19.67 11.46 1.64
N ARG A 357 -19.26 12.67 1.24
CA ARG A 357 -20.13 13.72 0.74
C ARG A 357 -19.55 14.20 -0.58
N PHE A 358 -20.22 13.84 -1.67
CA PHE A 358 -19.80 14.25 -3.01
C PHE A 358 -20.34 15.63 -3.29
N ASN A 359 -19.46 16.50 -3.77
CA ASN A 359 -19.80 17.88 -4.11
C ASN A 359 -20.15 18.01 -5.59
N ASN A 360 -20.92 19.04 -5.93
CA ASN A 360 -21.03 19.51 -7.30
C ASN A 360 -19.66 20.02 -7.74
N GLY A 361 -19.12 19.44 -8.81
CA GLY A 361 -17.76 19.65 -9.30
C GLY A 361 -17.26 18.43 -10.07
N VAL A 362 -16.26 18.64 -10.93
CA VAL A 362 -15.81 17.61 -11.88
C VAL A 362 -15.32 16.35 -11.17
N GLN A 363 -14.61 16.49 -10.03
CA GLN A 363 -14.16 15.35 -9.25
C GLN A 363 -15.33 14.55 -8.64
N GLY A 364 -16.32 15.24 -8.09
CA GLY A 364 -17.50 14.59 -7.50
C GLY A 364 -18.31 13.83 -8.55
N GLU A 365 -18.47 14.39 -9.75
CA GLU A 365 -19.12 13.73 -10.89
C GLU A 365 -18.37 12.48 -11.34
N ILE A 366 -17.03 12.55 -11.41
CA ILE A 366 -16.19 11.39 -11.71
C ILE A 366 -16.41 10.29 -10.68
N GLU A 367 -16.30 10.61 -9.39
CA GLU A 367 -16.44 9.64 -8.32
C GLU A 367 -17.84 9.00 -8.29
N LEU A 368 -18.90 9.81 -8.46
CA LEU A 368 -20.27 9.31 -8.55
C LEU A 368 -20.48 8.42 -9.79
N SER A 369 -19.85 8.75 -10.93
CA SER A 369 -19.91 7.90 -12.12
C SER A 369 -19.25 6.54 -11.92
N VAL A 370 -18.13 6.49 -11.18
CA VAL A 370 -17.46 5.24 -10.80
C VAL A 370 -18.33 4.42 -9.86
N LEU A 371 -18.92 5.04 -8.83
CA LEU A 371 -19.84 4.36 -7.91
C LEU A 371 -21.05 3.76 -8.63
N LYS A 372 -21.65 4.53 -9.55
CA LYS A 372 -22.77 4.07 -10.39
C LYS A 372 -22.38 2.89 -11.27
N ALA A 373 -21.21 2.95 -11.91
CA ALA A 373 -20.71 1.85 -12.75
C ALA A 373 -20.45 0.57 -11.94
N GLU A 374 -19.99 0.72 -10.69
CA GLU A 374 -19.74 -0.39 -9.79
C GLU A 374 -21.00 -0.93 -9.07
N GLY A 375 -22.12 -0.21 -9.18
CA GLY A 375 -23.39 -0.56 -8.52
C GLY A 375 -23.35 -0.42 -7.00
N ILE A 376 -22.62 0.57 -6.48
CA ILE A 376 -22.42 0.78 -5.05
C ILE A 376 -22.84 2.19 -4.65
N GLU A 377 -23.42 2.32 -3.46
CA GLU A 377 -23.72 3.57 -2.79
C GLU A 377 -22.86 3.76 -1.52
N PRO A 378 -22.64 5.00 -1.07
CA PRO A 378 -21.89 5.25 0.16
C PRO A 378 -22.46 4.51 1.38
N SER A 379 -23.78 4.34 1.47
CA SER A 379 -24.46 3.60 2.54
C SER A 379 -24.03 2.15 2.67
N ASP A 380 -23.61 1.50 1.58
CA ASP A 380 -23.21 0.09 1.59
C ASP A 380 -21.95 -0.14 2.45
N PHE A 381 -21.11 0.89 2.61
CA PHE A 381 -19.95 0.87 3.50
C PHE A 381 -20.30 0.83 4.99
N LYS A 382 -21.58 0.80 5.37
CA LYS A 382 -22.02 0.37 6.71
C LYS A 382 -21.90 -1.14 6.91
N VAL A 383 -21.82 -1.91 5.81
CA VAL A 383 -21.67 -3.37 5.78
C VAL A 383 -22.71 -4.04 6.67
N SER A 384 -23.99 -3.99 6.26
CA SER A 384 -25.14 -4.36 7.11
C SER A 384 -25.02 -5.74 7.78
N GLY A 385 -24.48 -6.75 7.08
CA GLY A 385 -24.25 -8.08 7.64
C GLY A 385 -23.05 -8.21 8.58
N MET A 386 -22.11 -7.24 8.56
CA MET A 386 -20.97 -7.17 9.47
C MET A 386 -20.64 -5.72 9.88
N PRO A 387 -21.45 -5.06 10.72
CA PRO A 387 -21.29 -3.63 11.04
C PRO A 387 -19.93 -3.24 11.65
N LYS A 388 -19.22 -4.21 12.27
CA LYS A 388 -17.84 -4.04 12.75
C LYS A 388 -16.82 -3.68 11.64
N LEU A 389 -17.18 -3.87 10.38
CA LEU A 389 -16.37 -3.54 9.21
C LEU A 389 -16.71 -2.17 8.61
N ALA A 390 -17.70 -1.47 9.16
CA ALA A 390 -18.16 -0.19 8.65
C ALA A 390 -17.01 0.83 8.56
N THR A 391 -16.91 1.52 7.43
CA THR A 391 -15.88 2.54 7.19
C THR A 391 -16.52 3.88 6.84
N GLY A 392 -16.18 4.90 7.63
CA GLY A 392 -16.73 6.25 7.44
C GLY A 392 -16.20 6.96 6.20
N GLY A 393 -15.18 6.42 5.55
CA GLY A 393 -14.48 7.06 4.45
C GLY A 393 -13.48 8.12 4.92
N GLY A 394 -12.91 8.84 3.96
CA GLY A 394 -11.95 9.91 4.17
C GLY A 394 -11.55 10.54 2.84
N VAL A 395 -10.41 11.22 2.82
CA VAL A 395 -9.82 11.80 1.61
C VAL A 395 -8.37 11.37 1.45
N ARG A 396 -7.88 11.41 0.21
CA ARG A 396 -6.51 11.09 -0.16
C ARG A 396 -6.05 12.01 -1.28
N TRP A 397 -4.81 12.51 -1.21
CA TRP A 397 -4.22 13.31 -2.29
C TRP A 397 -4.27 12.60 -3.63
N LEU A 398 -4.52 13.33 -4.70
CA LEU A 398 -4.54 12.78 -6.06
C LEU A 398 -3.14 12.60 -6.63
N SER A 399 -2.20 13.45 -6.19
CA SER A 399 -0.82 13.43 -6.62
C SER A 399 0.16 13.70 -5.50
N ILE A 400 1.38 13.20 -5.69
CA ILE A 400 2.56 13.53 -4.88
C ILE A 400 3.71 13.98 -5.77
N LYS A 401 4.63 14.76 -5.21
CA LYS A 401 5.90 15.11 -5.84
C LYS A 401 7.00 14.22 -5.25
N PRO A 402 7.53 13.23 -5.99
CA PRO A 402 8.61 12.41 -5.49
C PRO A 402 9.89 13.23 -5.32
N ILE A 403 10.72 12.88 -4.34
CA ILE A 403 12.06 13.47 -4.19
C ILE A 403 13.03 12.50 -4.86
N ILE A 404 13.47 12.80 -6.08
CA ILE A 404 14.41 11.97 -6.82
C ILE A 404 15.84 12.45 -6.52
N HIS A 405 16.66 11.58 -5.95
CA HIS A 405 18.05 11.89 -5.60
C HIS A 405 19.02 11.57 -6.73
N SER A 406 18.86 10.41 -7.35
CA SER A 406 19.67 10.02 -8.51
C SER A 406 19.02 8.92 -9.30
N ILE A 407 19.30 8.93 -10.60
CA ILE A 407 19.06 7.83 -11.52
C ILE A 407 20.37 7.61 -12.27
N SER A 408 20.85 6.38 -12.31
CA SER A 408 22.04 6.01 -13.08
C SER A 408 21.80 4.76 -13.89
N VAL A 409 22.18 4.80 -15.16
CA VAL A 409 22.03 3.70 -16.12
C VAL A 409 23.40 3.09 -16.38
N ASN A 410 23.54 1.80 -16.10
CA ASN A 410 24.77 1.03 -16.24
C ASN A 410 24.51 -0.23 -17.06
N GLY A 411 24.72 -0.14 -18.38
CA GLY A 411 24.40 -1.23 -19.31
C GLY A 411 22.90 -1.55 -19.27
N SER A 412 22.55 -2.81 -19.00
CA SER A 412 21.15 -3.26 -18.92
C SER A 412 20.52 -3.10 -17.54
N ASN A 413 21.09 -2.29 -16.64
CA ASN A 413 20.52 -2.03 -15.32
C ASN A 413 20.40 -0.53 -15.05
N ALA A 414 19.33 -0.12 -14.37
CA ALA A 414 19.18 1.24 -13.85
C ALA A 414 19.07 1.21 -12.33
N LYS A 415 19.74 2.13 -11.66
CA LYS A 415 19.63 2.34 -10.21
C LYS A 415 18.95 3.67 -9.94
N LEU A 416 17.88 3.63 -9.14
CA LEU A 416 17.09 4.80 -8.76
C LEU A 416 17.14 4.97 -7.25
N ILE A 417 17.39 6.20 -6.79
CA ILE A 417 17.30 6.58 -5.38
C ILE A 417 16.28 7.71 -5.26
N PHE A 418 15.21 7.49 -4.49
CA PHE A 418 14.15 8.48 -4.33
C PHE A 418 13.42 8.33 -3.00
N LYS A 419 12.70 9.36 -2.57
CA LYS A 419 11.84 9.34 -1.38
C LYS A 419 10.38 9.57 -1.75
N LEU A 420 9.49 8.87 -1.05
CA LEU A 420 8.05 9.08 -1.10
C LEU A 420 7.48 9.25 0.31
N PRO A 421 6.51 10.17 0.50
CA PRO A 421 5.83 10.30 1.78
C PRO A 421 4.96 9.07 2.07
N LYS A 422 4.66 8.86 3.35
CA LYS A 422 3.90 7.70 3.84
C LYS A 422 2.55 7.54 3.14
N GLY A 423 2.11 6.30 3.01
CA GLY A 423 0.87 5.96 2.32
C GLY A 423 0.97 5.95 0.80
N ASN A 424 2.15 6.15 0.20
CA ASN A 424 2.41 5.98 -1.23
C ASN A 424 3.33 4.79 -1.51
N TYR A 425 3.29 4.30 -2.74
CA TYR A 425 3.91 3.04 -3.13
C TYR A 425 5.03 3.31 -4.14
N ALA A 426 6.25 2.81 -3.90
CA ALA A 426 7.34 2.92 -4.87
C ALA A 426 6.99 2.33 -6.25
N THR A 427 6.12 1.32 -6.25
CA THR A 427 5.67 0.65 -7.48
C THR A 427 4.86 1.58 -8.39
N THR A 428 4.23 2.65 -7.89
CA THR A 428 3.53 3.60 -8.78
C THR A 428 4.51 4.48 -9.55
N LEU A 429 5.61 4.91 -8.92
CA LEU A 429 6.68 5.63 -9.62
C LEU A 429 7.42 4.71 -10.59
N LEU A 430 7.80 3.52 -10.15
CA LEU A 430 8.51 2.54 -11.00
C LEU A 430 7.66 2.10 -12.20
N ARG A 431 6.34 2.05 -12.04
CA ARG A 431 5.39 1.78 -13.12
C ARG A 431 5.48 2.82 -14.24
N GLU A 432 5.66 4.11 -13.94
CA GLU A 432 5.83 5.16 -14.96
C GLU A 432 7.11 4.97 -15.80
N PHE A 433 8.19 4.48 -15.18
CA PHE A 433 9.44 4.16 -15.88
C PHE A 433 9.34 2.86 -16.68
N ILE A 434 8.90 1.76 -16.05
CA ILE A 434 8.93 0.42 -16.64
C ILE A 434 7.86 0.26 -17.73
N LYS A 435 6.64 0.77 -17.49
CA LYS A 435 5.43 0.52 -18.28
C LYS A 435 5.25 -1.00 -18.59
N PRO A 436 5.12 -1.84 -17.54
CA PRO A 436 5.14 -3.30 -17.68
C PRO A 436 3.92 -3.82 -18.43
N ASN A 437 4.11 -4.91 -19.20
CA ASN A 437 2.99 -5.65 -19.79
C ASN A 437 2.43 -6.72 -18.84
N ARG A 438 3.27 -7.26 -17.94
CA ARG A 438 2.90 -8.32 -16.98
C ARG A 438 3.41 -7.96 -15.58
N PRO A 439 2.77 -6.98 -14.89
CA PRO A 439 3.27 -6.50 -13.60
C PRO A 439 3.40 -7.61 -12.54
N GLU A 440 2.58 -8.65 -12.58
CA GLU A 440 2.68 -9.85 -11.73
C GLU A 440 4.03 -10.59 -11.81
N LEU A 441 4.79 -10.42 -12.89
CA LEU A 441 6.08 -11.04 -13.16
C LEU A 441 7.22 -10.02 -13.05
N ASP A 442 6.94 -8.76 -13.41
CA ASP A 442 7.94 -7.70 -13.48
C ASP A 442 8.16 -6.97 -12.13
N PHE A 443 7.24 -7.08 -11.15
CA PHE A 443 7.24 -6.30 -9.89
C PHE A 443 7.38 -7.09 -8.57
#